data_AF-A0A6N2X6K5-F1
#
_entry.id   AF-A0A6N2X6K5-F1
#
_cell.length_a   1.000
_cell.length_b   1.000
_cell.length_c   1.000
_cell.angle_alpha   90.00
_cell.angle_beta   90.00
_cell.angle_gamma   90.00
#
_symmetry.space_group_name_H-M   'P 1'
#
loop_
_entity.id
_entity.type
_entity.pdbx_description
1 polymer ?
#
loop_
_entity_poly.entity_id
_entity_poly.type
_entity_poly.pdbx_seq_one_letter_code
_entity_poly.pdbx_strand_id
1 'polypeptide(L)'
;MIEIIYRDKRFLVKGSFSIGIAGNYVNEDFGDENIMINDTLEEIMKELKDEDSFWYKPLFPYLKSETADSGGIARGLTAYYNQKEKEIRENEKQINDCILYRLFSDLTGSGYPFWEIEQAVIPGRMKNGGGEFREKEIYSKETAEVFQWADEFDCVPNNGTVDKTDVEERLRELFPMFNFEGLVKTMIPEGLSLQGRFMAFQFSDGWGSDLLECAYDEMDEEFAFRDWHNH
;
A
#
# COMPACT_ATOMS: atom_id res chain seq x y z
N MET A 1 -14.05 7.16 1.44
CA MET A 1 -15.20 6.25 1.57
C MET A 1 -15.78 5.96 0.20
N ILE A 2 -16.07 4.69 -0.03
CA ILE A 2 -16.60 4.14 -1.28
C ILE A 2 -18.06 3.68 -1.13
N GLU A 3 -18.74 3.57 -2.25
CA GLU A 3 -20.03 2.93 -2.44
C GLU A 3 -19.87 1.81 -3.48
N ILE A 4 -20.44 0.64 -3.19
CA ILE A 4 -20.41 -0.51 -4.11
C ILE A 4 -21.85 -0.87 -4.48
N ILE A 5 -22.08 -1.04 -5.78
CA ILE A 5 -23.35 -1.53 -6.34
C ILE A 5 -23.11 -2.77 -7.20
N TYR A 6 -24.14 -3.57 -7.40
CA TYR A 6 -24.12 -4.66 -8.38
C TYR A 6 -24.97 -4.31 -9.59
N ARG A 7 -24.34 -4.24 -10.77
CA ARG A 7 -25.01 -3.95 -12.06
C ARG A 7 -24.30 -4.68 -13.19
N ASP A 8 -25.05 -5.14 -14.19
CA ASP A 8 -24.48 -5.79 -15.38
C ASP A 8 -23.51 -6.96 -15.06
N LYS A 9 -23.85 -7.73 -14.02
CA LYS A 9 -23.08 -8.86 -13.48
C LYS A 9 -21.72 -8.50 -12.85
N ARG A 10 -21.49 -7.23 -12.51
CA ARG A 10 -20.26 -6.75 -11.90
C ARG A 10 -20.54 -5.96 -10.63
N PHE A 11 -19.60 -5.98 -9.70
CA PHE A 11 -19.56 -5.00 -8.62
C PHE A 11 -18.84 -3.75 -9.14
N LEU A 12 -19.50 -2.61 -9.01
CA LEU A 12 -18.99 -1.32 -9.46
C LEU A 12 -18.75 -0.44 -8.23
N VAL A 13 -17.63 0.27 -8.22
CA VAL A 13 -17.19 1.09 -7.09
C VAL A 13 -17.23 2.56 -7.47
N LYS A 14 -17.73 3.41 -6.59
CA LYS A 14 -17.66 4.88 -6.69
C LYS A 14 -17.17 5.45 -5.36
N GLY A 15 -16.43 6.55 -5.40
CA GLY A 15 -15.92 7.24 -4.22
C GLY A 15 -14.40 7.15 -4.13
N SER A 16 -13.87 7.32 -2.92
CA SER A 16 -12.43 7.38 -2.69
C SER A 16 -11.97 6.39 -1.63
N PHE A 17 -10.73 5.93 -1.74
CA PHE A 17 -10.09 5.06 -0.76
C PHE A 17 -8.63 5.50 -0.55
N SER A 18 -8.26 5.81 0.69
CA SER A 18 -6.91 6.29 1.02
C SER A 18 -6.03 5.19 1.60
N ILE A 19 -4.81 5.04 1.09
CA ILE A 19 -3.78 4.13 1.61
C ILE A 19 -2.52 4.94 1.88
N GLY A 20 -2.46 5.57 3.07
CA GLY A 20 -1.29 6.31 3.54
C GLY A 20 -0.59 7.14 2.47
N ILE A 21 0.73 7.01 2.37
CA ILE A 21 1.55 7.67 1.34
C ILE A 21 1.41 7.06 -0.06
N ALA A 22 0.85 5.84 -0.21
CA ALA A 22 0.55 5.29 -1.53
C ALA A 22 -0.57 6.07 -2.25
N GLY A 23 -1.31 6.91 -1.51
CA GLY A 23 -2.18 7.92 -2.07
C GLY A 23 -3.68 7.64 -1.88
N ASN A 24 -4.49 8.46 -2.55
CA ASN A 24 -5.94 8.39 -2.51
C ASN A 24 -6.48 7.99 -3.89
N TYR A 25 -6.98 6.76 -3.96
CA TYR A 25 -7.59 6.18 -5.15
C TYR A 25 -9.01 6.71 -5.29
N VAL A 26 -9.43 7.08 -6.50
CA VAL A 26 -10.72 7.73 -6.72
C VAL A 26 -11.41 7.18 -7.97
N ASN A 27 -12.65 6.75 -7.80
CA ASN A 27 -13.62 6.59 -8.87
C ASN A 27 -14.67 7.70 -8.73
N GLU A 28 -14.68 8.68 -9.62
CA GLU A 28 -15.68 9.75 -9.64
C GLU A 28 -17.06 9.20 -9.96
N ASP A 29 -17.11 8.16 -10.82
CA ASP A 29 -18.33 7.46 -11.19
C ASP A 29 -18.17 5.93 -11.20
N PHE A 30 -19.29 5.20 -11.19
CA PHE A 30 -19.31 3.73 -11.23
C PHE A 30 -18.74 3.11 -12.52
N GLY A 31 -18.37 3.93 -13.50
CA GLY A 31 -17.72 3.47 -14.72
C GLY A 31 -16.20 3.55 -14.66
N ASP A 32 -15.64 4.17 -13.62
CA ASP A 32 -14.20 4.31 -13.44
C ASP A 32 -13.61 3.01 -12.89
N GLU A 33 -12.35 2.75 -13.20
CA GLU A 33 -11.66 1.49 -12.92
C GLU A 33 -10.41 1.67 -12.05
N ASN A 34 -10.25 2.83 -11.38
CA ASN A 34 -9.13 3.04 -10.44
C ASN A 34 -9.32 2.25 -9.14
N ILE A 35 -10.57 1.99 -8.74
CA ILE A 35 -10.93 1.06 -7.66
C ILE A 35 -11.83 -0.03 -8.23
N MET A 36 -11.44 -1.29 -8.07
CA MET A 36 -12.14 -2.43 -8.67
C MET A 36 -12.40 -3.54 -7.66
N ILE A 37 -13.47 -4.30 -7.90
CA ILE A 37 -13.69 -5.61 -7.27
C ILE A 37 -13.59 -6.65 -8.38
N ASN A 38 -12.59 -7.52 -8.27
CA ASN A 38 -12.31 -8.52 -9.32
C ASN A 38 -13.21 -9.76 -9.20
N ASP A 39 -13.69 -10.07 -7.99
CA ASP A 39 -14.53 -11.23 -7.78
C ASP A 39 -15.95 -11.01 -8.31
N THR A 40 -16.47 -12.02 -8.99
CA THR A 40 -17.86 -12.07 -9.45
C THR A 40 -18.81 -12.48 -8.33
N LEU A 41 -20.11 -12.18 -8.49
CA LEU A 41 -21.13 -12.63 -7.54
C LEU A 41 -21.12 -14.16 -7.34
N GLU A 42 -20.88 -14.93 -8.40
CA GLU A 42 -20.85 -16.39 -8.33
C GLU A 42 -19.66 -16.90 -7.50
N GLU A 43 -18.48 -16.30 -7.65
CA GLU A 43 -17.29 -16.60 -6.86
C GLU A 43 -17.51 -16.27 -5.39
N ILE A 44 -18.02 -15.07 -5.07
CA ILE A 44 -18.33 -14.68 -3.68
C ILE A 44 -19.34 -15.65 -3.07
N MET A 45 -20.42 -15.96 -3.79
CA MET A 45 -21.46 -16.88 -3.31
C MET A 45 -20.95 -18.31 -3.10
N LYS A 46 -19.92 -18.73 -3.83
CA LYS A 46 -19.25 -20.01 -3.63
C LYS A 46 -18.41 -19.97 -2.35
N GLU A 47 -17.60 -18.94 -2.16
CA GLU A 47 -16.77 -18.74 -0.97
C GLU A 47 -17.61 -18.63 0.32
N LEU A 48 -18.77 -17.98 0.26
CA LEU A 48 -19.67 -17.85 1.42
C LEU A 48 -20.24 -19.18 1.93
N LYS A 49 -20.23 -20.24 1.11
CA LYS A 49 -20.66 -21.59 1.50
C LYS A 49 -19.58 -22.37 2.25
N ASP A 50 -18.32 -21.96 2.13
CA ASP A 50 -17.20 -22.58 2.84
C ASP A 50 -16.98 -21.83 4.16
N GLU A 51 -17.25 -22.47 5.30
CA GLU A 51 -17.09 -21.83 6.62
C GLU A 51 -15.63 -21.47 6.94
N ASP A 52 -14.67 -22.09 6.25
CA ASP A 52 -13.24 -21.86 6.40
C ASP A 52 -12.61 -21.18 5.17
N SER A 53 -13.42 -20.50 4.34
CA SER A 53 -12.93 -19.75 3.17
C SER A 53 -11.73 -18.87 3.54
N PHE A 54 -10.60 -19.14 2.91
CA PHE A 54 -9.38 -18.37 3.09
C PHE A 54 -9.57 -16.89 2.70
N TRP A 55 -10.34 -16.64 1.63
CA TRP A 55 -10.52 -15.32 1.04
C TRP A 55 -11.60 -14.49 1.74
N TYR A 56 -12.71 -15.12 2.16
CA TYR A 56 -13.91 -14.39 2.58
C TYR A 56 -14.27 -14.54 4.05
N LYS A 57 -13.64 -15.45 4.81
CA LYS A 57 -13.95 -15.64 6.23
C LYS A 57 -13.92 -14.35 7.06
N PRO A 58 -12.95 -13.42 6.88
CA PRO A 58 -12.97 -12.14 7.60
C PRO A 58 -14.16 -11.23 7.24
N LEU A 59 -14.76 -11.42 6.07
CA LEU A 59 -15.89 -10.63 5.56
C LEU A 59 -17.25 -11.22 5.96
N PHE A 60 -17.29 -12.46 6.46
CA PHE A 60 -18.56 -13.14 6.80
C PHE A 60 -19.49 -12.34 7.71
N PRO A 61 -19.03 -11.62 8.75
CA PRO A 61 -19.90 -10.80 9.58
C PRO A 61 -20.65 -9.71 8.80
N TYR A 62 -20.09 -9.28 7.67
CA TYR A 62 -20.67 -8.25 6.79
C TYR A 62 -21.53 -8.85 5.67
N LEU A 63 -21.19 -10.05 5.20
CA LEU A 63 -21.80 -10.65 4.01
C LEU A 63 -22.91 -11.66 4.32
N LYS A 64 -22.85 -12.38 5.45
CA LYS A 64 -23.82 -13.45 5.81
C LYS A 64 -25.12 -12.92 6.43
N SER A 65 -25.61 -11.77 5.98
CA SER A 65 -26.94 -11.28 6.38
C SER A 65 -28.07 -12.16 5.82
N GLU A 66 -29.26 -12.12 6.42
CA GLU A 66 -30.41 -12.96 6.03
C GLU A 66 -30.89 -12.74 4.57
N THR A 67 -30.42 -11.70 3.89
CA THR A 67 -30.67 -11.43 2.46
C THR A 67 -29.37 -11.54 1.67
N ALA A 68 -28.90 -12.77 1.41
CA ALA A 68 -27.75 -13.06 0.53
C ALA A 68 -28.11 -12.88 -0.96
N ASP A 69 -28.58 -11.69 -1.32
CA ASP A 69 -28.75 -11.25 -2.70
C ASP A 69 -27.58 -10.35 -3.14
N SER A 70 -27.52 -10.01 -4.43
CA SER A 70 -26.44 -9.18 -4.97
C SER A 70 -26.35 -7.80 -4.32
N GLY A 71 -27.49 -7.21 -3.92
CA GLY A 71 -27.52 -5.92 -3.24
C GLY A 71 -27.07 -6.01 -1.78
N GLY A 72 -27.40 -7.10 -1.09
CA GLY A 72 -26.92 -7.42 0.25
C GLY A 72 -25.41 -7.59 0.28
N ILE A 73 -24.86 -8.35 -0.68
CA ILE A 73 -23.40 -8.52 -0.82
C ILE A 73 -22.72 -7.18 -1.10
N ALA A 74 -23.24 -6.38 -2.04
CA ALA A 74 -22.66 -5.08 -2.34
C ALA A 74 -22.63 -4.14 -1.11
N ARG A 75 -23.70 -4.14 -0.30
CA ARG A 75 -23.74 -3.38 0.98
C ARG A 75 -22.73 -3.91 2.00
N GLY A 76 -22.60 -5.23 2.12
CA GLY A 76 -21.63 -5.85 3.03
C GLY A 76 -20.17 -5.57 2.63
N LEU A 77 -19.85 -5.64 1.33
CA LEU A 77 -18.54 -5.23 0.80
C LEU A 77 -18.28 -3.74 1.09
N THR A 78 -19.28 -2.89 0.84
CA THR A 78 -19.20 -1.44 1.15
C THR A 78 -18.88 -1.20 2.62
N ALA A 79 -19.56 -1.90 3.53
CA ALA A 79 -19.34 -1.76 4.96
C ALA A 79 -17.95 -2.25 5.37
N TYR A 80 -17.51 -3.41 4.87
CA TYR A 80 -16.21 -3.98 5.17
C TYR A 80 -15.06 -3.08 4.72
N TYR A 81 -15.03 -2.66 3.45
CA TYR A 81 -13.91 -1.88 2.93
C TYR A 81 -13.88 -0.46 3.49
N ASN A 82 -15.02 0.18 3.75
CA ASN A 82 -15.03 1.46 4.46
C ASN A 82 -14.52 1.34 5.91
N GLN A 83 -14.80 0.22 6.58
CA GLN A 83 -14.22 -0.06 7.90
C GLN A 83 -12.70 -0.27 7.79
N LYS A 84 -12.21 -0.97 6.75
CA LYS A 84 -10.77 -1.13 6.50
C LYS A 84 -10.09 0.20 6.19
N GLU A 85 -10.68 1.08 5.39
CA GLU A 85 -10.16 2.43 5.15
C GLU A 85 -10.02 3.22 6.46
N LYS A 86 -10.99 3.09 7.37
CA LYS A 86 -10.93 3.74 8.69
C LYS A 86 -9.77 3.21 9.53
N GLU A 87 -9.62 1.89 9.59
CA GLU A 87 -8.55 1.22 10.32
C GLU A 87 -7.16 1.55 9.74
N ILE A 88 -7.03 1.68 8.41
CA ILE A 88 -5.82 2.17 7.74
C ILE A 88 -5.48 3.58 8.22
N ARG A 89 -6.46 4.49 8.27
CA ARG A 89 -6.23 5.87 8.75
C ARG A 89 -5.83 5.93 10.22
N GLU A 90 -6.41 5.06 11.06
CA GLU A 90 -6.06 4.95 12.48
C GLU A 90 -4.62 4.43 12.69
N ASN A 91 -4.11 3.63 11.74
CA ASN A 91 -2.77 3.04 11.78
C ASN A 91 -1.86 3.57 10.66
N GLU A 92 -2.15 4.76 10.14
CA GLU A 92 -1.52 5.31 8.92
C GLU A 92 0.00 5.33 9.03
N LYS A 93 0.51 5.61 10.23
CA LYS A 93 1.95 5.59 10.50
C LYS A 93 2.60 4.23 10.19
N GLN A 94 2.04 3.11 10.66
CA GLN A 94 2.63 1.79 10.40
C GLN A 94 2.55 1.40 8.93
N ILE A 95 1.48 1.81 8.22
CA ILE A 95 1.35 1.61 6.77
C ILE A 95 2.44 2.39 6.03
N ASN A 96 2.64 3.65 6.37
CA ASN A 96 3.65 4.51 5.76
C ASN A 96 5.07 4.01 6.06
N ASP A 97 5.33 3.63 7.30
CA ASP A 97 6.60 3.06 7.73
C ASP A 97 6.91 1.77 6.96
N CYS A 98 5.91 0.92 6.69
CA CYS A 98 6.09 -0.29 5.88
C CYS A 98 6.43 0.03 4.41
N ILE A 99 5.74 0.98 3.78
CA ILE A 99 6.05 1.42 2.40
C ILE A 99 7.47 2.01 2.32
N LEU A 100 7.84 2.85 3.28
CA LEU A 100 9.18 3.44 3.33
C LEU A 100 10.27 2.38 3.57
N TYR A 101 10.03 1.43 4.46
CA TYR A 101 10.92 0.29 4.67
C TYR A 101 11.13 -0.47 3.36
N ARG A 102 10.06 -0.81 2.65
CA ARG A 102 10.13 -1.53 1.36
C ARG A 102 10.95 -0.79 0.33
N LEU A 103 10.64 0.48 0.10
CA LEU A 103 11.39 1.34 -0.82
C LEU A 103 12.88 1.38 -0.44
N PHE A 104 13.22 1.69 0.81
CA PHE A 104 14.62 1.82 1.20
C PHE A 104 15.35 0.48 1.26
N SER A 105 14.65 -0.63 1.47
CA SER A 105 15.20 -1.98 1.31
C SER A 105 15.64 -2.22 -0.15
N ASP A 106 14.81 -1.86 -1.12
CA ASP A 106 15.16 -1.96 -2.55
C ASP A 106 16.32 -1.03 -2.92
N LEU A 107 16.27 0.23 -2.49
CA LEU A 107 17.32 1.22 -2.78
C LEU A 107 18.68 0.77 -2.22
N THR A 108 18.70 0.36 -0.95
CA THR A 108 19.94 -0.03 -0.26
C THR A 108 20.45 -1.41 -0.70
N GLY A 109 19.55 -2.31 -1.09
CA GLY A 109 19.88 -3.66 -1.58
C GLY A 109 20.42 -3.67 -3.01
N SER A 110 19.98 -2.73 -3.85
CA SER A 110 20.44 -2.58 -5.23
C SER A 110 21.55 -1.54 -5.42
N GLY A 111 21.80 -0.70 -4.41
CA GLY A 111 22.71 0.44 -4.52
C GLY A 111 22.14 1.55 -5.42
N TYR A 112 20.81 1.68 -5.49
CA TYR A 112 20.14 2.58 -6.43
C TYR A 112 20.57 4.04 -6.26
N PRO A 113 20.96 4.75 -7.33
CA PRO A 113 21.55 6.07 -7.23
C PRO A 113 20.49 7.18 -7.14
N PHE A 114 19.64 7.18 -6.10
CA PHE A 114 18.58 8.20 -5.95
C PHE A 114 19.09 9.65 -6.04
N TRP A 115 20.36 9.88 -5.69
CA TRP A 115 20.98 11.20 -5.76
C TRP A 115 21.18 11.76 -7.18
N GLU A 116 20.91 10.95 -8.20
CA GLU A 116 20.88 11.38 -9.61
C GLU A 116 19.52 11.97 -9.99
N ILE A 117 18.49 11.75 -9.15
CA ILE A 117 17.16 12.36 -9.27
C ILE A 117 17.19 13.70 -8.55
N GLU A 118 17.03 14.80 -9.31
CA GLU A 118 17.15 16.17 -8.78
C GLU A 118 16.18 16.43 -7.61
N GLN A 119 14.95 15.91 -7.73
CA GLN A 119 13.87 16.08 -6.78
C GLN A 119 14.07 15.28 -5.48
N ALA A 120 14.80 14.17 -5.56
CA ALA A 120 15.06 13.28 -4.43
C ALA A 120 16.08 13.85 -3.44
N VAL A 121 16.80 14.90 -3.82
CA VAL A 121 17.87 15.50 -3.02
C VAL A 121 17.50 16.88 -2.52
N ILE A 122 17.62 17.08 -1.20
CA ILE A 122 17.55 18.42 -0.61
C ILE A 122 18.79 19.23 -1.04
N PRO A 123 18.62 20.40 -1.69
CA PRO A 123 19.74 21.21 -2.13
C PRO A 123 20.73 21.53 -1.00
N GLY A 124 22.02 21.29 -1.25
CA GLY A 124 23.10 21.57 -0.30
C GLY A 124 23.27 20.57 0.85
N ARG A 125 22.45 19.51 0.92
CA ARG A 125 22.61 18.43 1.92
C ARG A 125 23.42 17.24 1.44
N MET A 126 23.66 17.13 0.13
CA MET A 126 24.60 16.16 -0.41
C MET A 126 26.04 16.60 -0.16
N LYS A 127 26.86 15.66 0.29
CA LYS A 127 28.32 15.84 0.33
C LYS A 127 28.89 15.78 -1.09
N ASN A 128 29.98 16.50 -1.32
CA ASN A 128 30.70 16.47 -2.60
C ASN A 128 31.44 15.13 -2.77
N GLY A 129 31.23 14.43 -3.89
CA GLY A 129 31.89 13.17 -4.26
C GLY A 129 31.46 12.72 -5.66
N GLY A 130 31.96 11.60 -6.21
CA GLY A 130 31.53 11.04 -7.51
C GLY A 130 31.03 9.59 -7.39
N GLY A 131 30.29 9.08 -8.40
CA GLY A 131 29.56 7.79 -8.48
C GLY A 131 29.95 6.67 -7.50
N GLU A 132 30.99 5.88 -7.79
CA GLU A 132 31.38 4.72 -6.93
C GLU A 132 31.82 5.11 -5.51
N PHE A 133 32.29 6.34 -5.29
CA PHE A 133 32.62 6.86 -3.97
C PHE A 133 31.34 7.22 -3.19
N ARG A 134 30.28 7.65 -3.88
CA ARG A 134 28.99 8.03 -3.27
C ARG A 134 28.20 6.82 -2.77
N GLU A 135 28.11 5.73 -3.53
CA GLU A 135 27.34 4.55 -3.12
C GLU A 135 27.85 3.98 -1.78
N LYS A 136 29.17 3.76 -1.67
CA LYS A 136 29.78 3.29 -0.42
C LYS A 136 29.67 4.31 0.71
N GLU A 137 29.71 5.62 0.43
CA GLU A 137 29.56 6.64 1.48
C GLU A 137 28.10 6.73 1.99
N ILE A 138 27.11 6.47 1.13
CA ILE A 138 25.69 6.65 1.40
C ILE A 138 25.03 5.38 1.96
N TYR A 139 25.48 4.19 1.54
CA TYR A 139 24.82 2.94 1.89
C TYR A 139 25.62 2.03 2.83
N SER A 140 26.93 2.22 3.02
CA SER A 140 27.77 1.21 3.70
C SER A 140 27.42 0.94 5.16
N LYS A 141 26.72 1.84 5.86
CA LYS A 141 26.20 1.59 7.21
C LYS A 141 24.68 1.43 7.21
N GLU A 142 24.03 2.16 6.33
CA GLU A 142 22.61 2.37 6.24
C GLU A 142 21.89 1.09 5.76
N THR A 143 22.49 0.35 4.82
CA THR A 143 21.95 -0.94 4.33
C THR A 143 21.79 -1.96 5.46
N ALA A 144 22.77 -2.05 6.37
CA ALA A 144 22.73 -3.01 7.46
C ALA A 144 21.66 -2.67 8.51
N GLU A 145 21.30 -1.40 8.66
CA GLU A 145 20.26 -0.95 9.58
C GLU A 145 18.87 -1.17 8.99
N VAL A 146 18.66 -0.80 7.73
CA VAL A 146 17.37 -1.01 7.03
C VAL A 146 16.97 -2.48 7.01
N PHE A 147 17.91 -3.40 6.75
CA PHE A 147 17.60 -4.84 6.73
C PHE A 147 17.27 -5.44 8.11
N GLN A 148 17.59 -4.77 9.22
CA GLN A 148 17.21 -5.26 10.55
C GLN A 148 15.71 -5.14 10.82
N TRP A 149 15.01 -4.27 10.08
CA TRP A 149 13.57 -4.07 10.25
C TRP A 149 12.73 -5.15 9.56
N ALA A 150 13.35 -6.08 8.82
CA ALA A 150 12.64 -7.16 8.13
C ALA A 150 11.75 -7.98 9.09
N ASP A 151 12.26 -8.32 10.27
CA ASP A 151 11.50 -9.07 11.29
C ASP A 151 10.27 -8.32 11.80
N GLU A 152 10.22 -7.00 11.64
CA GLU A 152 9.10 -6.15 12.07
C GLU A 152 8.08 -5.88 10.96
N PHE A 153 8.46 -5.97 9.68
CA PHE A 153 7.62 -5.53 8.56
C PHE A 153 7.33 -6.60 7.51
N ASP A 154 8.13 -7.67 7.39
CA ASP A 154 7.90 -8.73 6.41
C ASP A 154 6.77 -9.65 6.85
N CYS A 155 5.61 -9.55 6.20
CA CYS A 155 4.45 -10.40 6.50
C CYS A 155 3.91 -10.23 7.95
N VAL A 156 4.21 -9.11 8.60
CA VAL A 156 3.79 -8.76 9.97
C VAL A 156 2.65 -7.73 9.94
N PRO A 157 1.60 -7.88 10.78
CA PRO A 157 0.47 -6.93 10.85
C PRO A 157 0.88 -5.47 10.99
N ASN A 158 0.18 -4.57 10.30
CA ASN A 158 0.35 -3.10 10.39
C ASN A 158 -0.92 -2.42 10.93
N ASN A 159 -1.69 -3.12 11.75
CA ASN A 159 -2.95 -2.67 12.35
C ASN A 159 -2.79 -2.20 13.81
N GLY A 160 -1.57 -1.87 14.25
CA GLY A 160 -1.28 -1.38 15.60
C GLY A 160 -1.21 -2.45 16.69
N THR A 161 -1.35 -3.73 16.34
CA THR A 161 -1.26 -4.85 17.31
C THR A 161 0.17 -5.21 17.71
N VAL A 162 1.14 -4.80 16.90
CA VAL A 162 2.58 -5.03 17.11
C VAL A 162 3.27 -3.68 17.23
N ASP A 163 4.12 -3.52 18.25
CA ASP A 163 4.99 -2.35 18.38
C ASP A 163 6.13 -2.45 17.37
N LYS A 164 6.39 -1.36 16.64
CA LYS A 164 7.33 -1.34 15.51
C LYS A 164 8.20 -0.09 15.54
N THR A 165 9.36 -0.20 14.91
CA THR A 165 10.29 0.89 14.69
C THR A 165 9.62 2.04 13.93
N ASP A 166 9.91 3.27 14.35
CA ASP A 166 9.59 4.48 13.59
C ASP A 166 10.54 4.59 12.39
N VAL A 167 10.16 3.95 11.28
CA VAL A 167 10.98 3.85 10.07
C VAL A 167 11.24 5.22 9.47
N GLU A 168 10.21 6.07 9.37
CA GLU A 168 10.38 7.42 8.82
C GLU A 168 11.41 8.25 9.61
N GLU A 169 11.33 8.26 10.95
CA GLU A 169 12.30 8.99 11.79
C GLU A 169 13.72 8.47 11.56
N ARG A 170 13.90 7.14 11.57
CA ARG A 170 15.21 6.52 11.35
C ARG A 170 15.76 6.79 9.95
N LEU A 171 14.94 6.67 8.92
CA LEU A 171 15.36 6.97 7.55
C LEU A 171 15.75 8.43 7.37
N ARG A 172 15.11 9.37 8.07
CA ARG A 172 15.51 10.78 8.05
C ARG A 172 16.87 11.02 8.73
N GLU A 173 17.24 10.21 9.72
CA GLU A 173 18.57 10.22 10.34
C GLU A 173 19.64 9.62 9.42
N LEU A 174 19.33 8.47 8.79
CA LEU A 174 20.23 7.75 7.89
C LEU A 174 20.43 8.47 6.56
N PHE A 175 19.36 9.05 6.00
CA PHE A 175 19.34 9.71 4.71
C PHE A 175 18.95 11.20 4.84
N PRO A 176 19.74 12.03 5.55
CA PRO A 176 19.37 13.42 5.84
C PRO A 176 19.35 14.32 4.59
N MET A 177 19.88 13.81 3.48
CA MET A 177 19.85 14.43 2.15
C MET A 177 18.58 14.11 1.36
N PHE A 178 17.88 13.02 1.67
CA PHE A 178 16.73 12.57 0.90
C PHE A 178 15.51 13.47 1.16
N ASN A 179 14.79 13.81 0.10
CA ASN A 179 13.64 14.69 0.15
C ASN A 179 12.33 13.92 0.41
N PHE A 180 12.16 13.42 1.64
CA PHE A 180 10.94 12.70 2.06
C PHE A 180 9.66 13.51 1.82
N GLU A 181 9.69 14.81 2.12
CA GLU A 181 8.55 15.71 1.90
C GLU A 181 8.17 15.82 0.43
N GLY A 182 9.16 15.84 -0.46
CA GLY A 182 8.94 15.82 -1.89
C GLY A 182 8.30 14.51 -2.32
N LEU A 183 8.83 13.37 -1.86
CA LEU A 183 8.35 12.05 -2.24
C LEU A 183 6.86 11.93 -1.92
N VAL A 184 6.51 12.11 -0.65
CA VAL A 184 5.13 11.99 -0.13
C VAL A 184 4.14 12.88 -0.88
N LYS A 185 4.54 14.10 -1.26
CA LYS A 185 3.65 15.04 -1.97
C LYS A 185 3.41 14.69 -3.42
N THR A 186 4.25 13.82 -4.00
CA THR A 186 4.24 13.54 -5.43
C THR A 186 3.77 12.13 -5.76
N MET A 187 3.46 11.29 -4.77
CA MET A 187 2.96 9.93 -5.00
C MET A 187 1.69 9.94 -5.86
N ILE A 188 1.65 9.06 -6.85
CA ILE A 188 0.59 8.95 -7.84
C ILE A 188 -0.09 7.58 -7.64
N PRO A 189 -1.32 7.53 -7.12
CA PRO A 189 -2.07 6.28 -7.06
C PRO A 189 -2.50 5.86 -8.47
N GLU A 190 -2.34 4.58 -8.80
CA GLU A 190 -2.62 4.07 -10.15
C GLU A 190 -3.80 3.09 -10.18
N GLY A 191 -3.90 2.18 -9.21
CA GLY A 191 -5.02 1.25 -9.14
C GLY A 191 -5.14 0.55 -7.80
N LEU A 192 -6.38 0.24 -7.40
CA LEU A 192 -6.73 -0.48 -6.18
C LEU A 192 -7.71 -1.60 -6.52
N SER A 193 -7.29 -2.84 -6.29
CA SER A 193 -8.11 -4.04 -6.40
C SER A 193 -8.52 -4.52 -5.01
N LEU A 194 -9.83 -4.66 -4.81
CA LEU A 194 -10.46 -5.15 -3.59
C LEU A 194 -10.91 -6.60 -3.81
N GLN A 195 -10.28 -7.56 -3.14
CA GLN A 195 -10.53 -8.99 -3.35
C GLN A 195 -10.61 -9.77 -2.04
N GLY A 196 -11.83 -10.01 -1.57
CA GLY A 196 -12.05 -10.65 -0.26
C GLY A 196 -11.29 -9.92 0.85
N ARG A 197 -10.47 -10.65 1.60
CA ARG A 197 -9.63 -10.12 2.68
C ARG A 197 -8.45 -9.26 2.20
N PHE A 198 -8.12 -9.29 0.91
CA PHE A 198 -6.95 -8.62 0.36
C PHE A 198 -7.31 -7.29 -0.32
N MET A 199 -6.37 -6.37 -0.25
CA MET A 199 -6.37 -5.09 -0.97
C MET A 199 -5.03 -4.97 -1.69
N ALA A 200 -5.06 -5.07 -3.00
CA ALA A 200 -3.89 -4.94 -3.86
C ALA A 200 -3.86 -3.54 -4.46
N PHE A 201 -2.74 -2.83 -4.32
CA PHE A 201 -2.65 -1.41 -4.68
C PHE A 201 -1.36 -1.11 -5.41
N GLN A 202 -1.45 -0.25 -6.41
CA GLN A 202 -0.36 0.15 -7.28
C GLN A 202 -0.22 1.67 -7.28
N PHE A 203 1.02 2.15 -7.20
CA PHE A 203 1.35 3.57 -7.14
C PHE A 203 2.75 3.82 -7.69
N SER A 204 2.98 5.04 -8.18
CA SER A 204 4.28 5.50 -8.64
C SER A 204 4.72 6.76 -7.89
N ASP A 205 6.00 7.09 -7.92
CA ASP A 205 6.45 8.42 -7.53
C ASP A 205 6.17 9.44 -8.64
N GLY A 206 6.00 10.72 -8.26
CA GLY A 206 5.79 11.80 -9.22
C GLY A 206 7.08 12.47 -9.69
N TRP A 207 8.22 11.82 -9.55
CA TRP A 207 9.52 12.27 -10.07
C TRP A 207 9.86 11.66 -11.42
N GLY A 208 8.88 11.04 -12.08
CA GLY A 208 9.04 10.41 -13.39
C GLY A 208 9.07 8.88 -13.30
N SER A 209 8.61 8.30 -12.17
CA SER A 209 8.73 6.88 -11.87
C SER A 209 10.19 6.44 -11.69
N ASP A 210 11.06 7.36 -11.24
CA ASP A 210 12.49 7.10 -11.10
C ASP A 210 12.83 6.38 -9.78
N LEU A 211 11.92 6.26 -8.82
CA LEU A 211 12.12 5.49 -7.56
C LEU A 211 11.10 4.37 -7.36
N LEU A 212 9.87 4.62 -7.77
CA LEU A 212 8.73 3.73 -7.67
C LEU A 212 8.10 3.70 -9.07
N GLU A 213 8.46 2.70 -9.86
CA GLU A 213 7.91 2.45 -11.19
C GLU A 213 6.82 1.39 -11.07
N CYS A 214 5.56 1.82 -10.98
CA CYS A 214 4.41 0.93 -10.77
C CYS A 214 4.58 0.04 -9.52
N ALA A 215 5.05 0.60 -8.41
CA ALA A 215 5.20 -0.14 -7.17
C ALA A 215 3.85 -0.73 -6.75
N TYR A 216 3.87 -1.99 -6.35
CA TYR A 216 2.70 -2.80 -6.06
C TYR A 216 2.89 -3.55 -4.74
N ASP A 217 1.82 -3.64 -3.96
CA ASP A 217 1.72 -4.65 -2.90
C ASP A 217 0.28 -5.14 -2.74
N GLU A 218 0.13 -6.25 -2.04
CA GLU A 218 -1.11 -6.79 -1.53
C GLU A 218 -1.09 -6.80 0.01
N MET A 219 -2.03 -6.09 0.62
CA MET A 219 -2.26 -6.15 2.07
C MET A 219 -3.40 -7.12 2.40
N ASP A 220 -3.24 -7.89 3.47
CA ASP A 220 -4.34 -8.66 4.06
C ASP A 220 -5.21 -7.84 5.03
N GLU A 221 -6.15 -8.49 5.72
CA GLU A 221 -7.09 -7.86 6.64
C GLU A 221 -6.43 -7.32 7.92
N GLU A 222 -5.20 -7.73 8.22
CA GLU A 222 -4.38 -7.19 9.30
C GLU A 222 -3.36 -6.16 8.79
N PHE A 223 -3.47 -5.81 7.51
CA PHE A 223 -2.58 -4.90 6.77
C PHE A 223 -1.14 -5.38 6.70
N ALA A 224 -0.89 -6.68 6.84
CA ALA A 224 0.42 -7.23 6.57
C ALA A 224 0.67 -7.19 5.06
N PHE A 225 1.82 -6.67 4.64
CA PHE A 225 2.25 -6.60 3.25
C PHE A 225 2.70 -8.00 2.81
N ARG A 226 2.18 -8.49 1.69
CA ARG A 226 2.31 -9.89 1.26
C ARG A 226 3.06 -10.07 -0.05
N ASP A 227 3.10 -9.06 -0.92
CA ASP A 227 3.58 -9.23 -2.29
C ASP A 227 4.16 -7.93 -2.87
N TRP A 228 5.20 -7.40 -2.21
CA TRP A 228 5.88 -6.19 -2.67
C TRP A 228 6.62 -6.41 -3.99
N HIS A 229 6.34 -5.55 -4.98
CA HIS A 229 7.09 -5.44 -6.22
C HIS A 229 7.34 -3.97 -6.54
N ASN A 230 8.55 -3.67 -7.01
CA ASN A 230 8.91 -2.38 -7.59
C ASN A 230 9.80 -2.68 -8.81
N HIS A 231 9.39 -2.22 -9.98
CA HIS A 231 9.97 -2.66 -11.27
C HIS A 231 11.14 -1.80 -11.74
#